data_AF-A0A523JFB6-F1
#
_entry.id   AF-A0A523JFB6-F1
#
_cell.length_a   1.000
_cell.length_b   1.000
_cell.length_c   1.000
_cell.angle_alpha   90.00
_cell.angle_beta   90.00
_cell.angle_gamma   90.00
#
_symmetry.space_group_name_H-M   'P 1'
#
loop_
_entity.id
_entity.type
_entity.pdbx_description
1 polymer ?
#
loop_
_entity_poly.entity_id
_entity_poly.type
_entity_poly.pdbx_seq_one_letter_code
_entity_poly.pdbx_strand_id
1 'polypeptide(L)'
;MATASSPFHAGEQQVQERLGVRDEIEPWARKVVRGHLPDEHRRFYARLPFVVVAARDGSGRPWATLLVGEPGFVRSPDARSLAIDARPAAGDALEDAFARGVDVGFLGIELATRRRNRINGRVSAPGTGGFEVAVDQTFGNCPQYIHERKWRREATGTTPARRAHDRFSPELRRWIEGADTFFIATGHRGEGESPTFGMDASHRGGEPGFVRVVGERQLVFPDYAGNDHYNTIGNLLMDPRAGIVFVDFEHGGLLQLTGRVRIDWDSPELDRYPGARRLVHFDLDEAVEIEHALPLRWEKAGGSIRSLRMVEKIRESEEIPSFVFESRDGGPLADFRAGQHLPVELEGTGPGCGVSRTYSLSNGPGQGRYRISVKRHPQGVASRCLHDNIEVGAILSARAPAGDFLLDPSSPRPVVLVSAGVGL
;
A
#
# COMPACT_ATOMS: atom_id res chain seq x y z
N MET A 1 26.25 -21.05 -18.48
CA MET A 1 25.80 -20.37 -17.25
C MET A 1 24.45 -20.99 -16.91
N ALA A 2 24.34 -21.69 -15.77
CA ALA A 2 23.05 -22.25 -15.36
C ALA A 2 22.03 -21.11 -15.26
N THR A 3 20.96 -21.17 -16.04
CA THR A 3 19.87 -20.19 -15.97
C THR A 3 19.28 -20.27 -14.58
N ALA A 4 19.59 -19.31 -13.72
CA ALA A 4 18.97 -19.20 -12.41
C ALA A 4 17.45 -19.26 -12.58
N SER A 5 16.76 -20.01 -11.73
CA SER A 5 15.29 -20.08 -11.73
C SER A 5 14.68 -18.67 -11.65
N SER A 6 13.52 -18.47 -12.27
CA SER A 6 12.82 -17.18 -12.19
C SER A 6 12.58 -16.81 -10.71
N PRO A 7 12.68 -15.52 -10.34
CA PRO A 7 12.30 -15.06 -9.01
C PRO A 7 10.78 -15.11 -8.79
N PHE A 8 10.00 -15.38 -9.85
CA PHE A 8 8.56 -15.49 -9.84
C PHE A 8 8.11 -16.94 -9.92
N HIS A 9 7.01 -17.29 -9.24
CA HIS A 9 6.35 -18.59 -9.41
C HIS A 9 5.40 -18.57 -10.62
N ALA A 10 4.86 -19.74 -10.97
CA ALA A 10 4.05 -19.91 -12.19
C ALA A 10 2.80 -19.01 -12.28
N GLY A 11 2.21 -18.65 -11.14
CA GLY A 11 1.02 -17.78 -11.11
C GLY A 11 1.34 -16.34 -11.46
N GLU A 12 2.39 -15.76 -10.86
CA GLU A 12 2.88 -14.42 -11.20
C GLU A 12 3.27 -14.32 -12.67
N GLN A 13 4.00 -15.33 -13.15
CA GLN A 13 4.40 -15.47 -14.55
C GLN A 13 3.20 -15.44 -15.51
N GLN A 14 2.12 -16.18 -15.22
CA GLN A 14 0.89 -16.17 -16.02
C GLN A 14 0.22 -14.79 -16.05
N VAL A 15 0.19 -14.08 -14.91
CA VAL A 15 -0.37 -12.72 -14.87
C VAL A 15 0.48 -11.76 -15.70
N GLN A 16 1.81 -11.85 -15.59
CA GLN A 16 2.74 -11.00 -16.32
C GLN A 16 2.64 -11.22 -17.84
N GLU A 17 2.47 -12.48 -18.27
CA GLU A 17 2.23 -12.83 -19.68
C GLU A 17 0.90 -12.28 -20.17
N ARG A 18 -0.19 -12.51 -19.41
CA ARG A 18 -1.52 -11.98 -19.75
C ARG A 18 -1.50 -10.48 -19.97
N LEU A 19 -0.69 -9.76 -19.20
CA LEU A 19 -0.61 -8.30 -19.23
C LEU A 19 0.51 -7.77 -20.14
N GLY A 20 1.29 -8.64 -20.78
CA GLY A 20 2.35 -8.26 -21.71
C GLY A 20 3.55 -7.56 -21.06
N VAL A 21 3.78 -7.74 -19.75
CA VAL A 21 4.86 -7.07 -19.00
C VAL A 21 6.01 -8.00 -18.61
N ARG A 22 5.90 -9.30 -18.91
CA ARG A 22 6.85 -10.33 -18.47
C ARG A 22 8.30 -10.06 -18.90
N ASP A 23 8.49 -9.73 -20.16
CA ASP A 23 9.83 -9.52 -20.74
C ASP A 23 10.56 -8.31 -20.13
N GLU A 24 9.79 -7.32 -19.64
CA GLU A 24 10.32 -6.13 -18.98
C GLU A 24 10.62 -6.38 -17.50
N ILE A 25 9.72 -7.07 -16.78
CA ILE A 25 9.83 -7.20 -15.32
C ILE A 25 10.81 -8.29 -14.87
N GLU A 26 10.92 -9.40 -15.60
CA GLU A 26 11.78 -10.54 -15.22
C GLU A 26 13.27 -10.15 -15.06
N PRO A 27 13.91 -9.43 -16.00
CA PRO A 27 15.31 -9.01 -15.84
C PRO A 27 15.51 -8.02 -14.68
N TRP A 28 14.51 -7.20 -14.38
CA TRP A 28 14.55 -6.27 -13.25
C TRP A 28 14.42 -7.02 -11.92
N ALA A 29 13.43 -7.92 -11.80
CA ALA A 29 13.17 -8.71 -10.62
C ALA A 29 14.40 -9.53 -10.18
N ARG A 30 15.14 -10.12 -11.13
CA ARG A 30 16.39 -10.87 -10.87
C ARG A 30 17.47 -10.05 -10.19
N LYS A 31 17.44 -8.71 -10.30
CA LYS A 31 18.40 -7.80 -9.66
C LYS A 31 17.95 -7.37 -8.26
N VAL A 32 16.64 -7.32 -8.01
CA VAL A 32 16.06 -6.71 -6.80
C VAL A 32 15.52 -7.72 -5.80
N VAL A 33 15.08 -8.91 -6.26
CA VAL A 33 14.67 -10.02 -5.40
C VAL A 33 15.91 -10.79 -4.98
N ARG A 34 16.11 -10.93 -3.67
CA ARG A 34 17.33 -11.51 -3.09
C ARG A 34 16.97 -12.61 -2.11
N GLY A 35 17.79 -13.67 -2.06
CA GLY A 35 17.71 -14.70 -1.02
C GLY A 35 18.45 -14.36 0.28
N HIS A 36 18.63 -13.07 0.56
CA HIS A 36 19.28 -12.55 1.77
C HIS A 36 18.83 -11.11 2.03
N LEU A 37 18.78 -10.68 3.29
CA LEU A 37 18.51 -9.32 3.70
C LEU A 37 19.70 -8.40 3.44
N PRO A 38 19.57 -7.37 2.59
CA PRO A 38 20.52 -6.25 2.57
C PRO A 38 20.57 -5.57 3.95
N ASP A 39 21.73 -5.01 4.32
CA ASP A 39 21.89 -4.32 5.61
C ASP A 39 20.87 -3.19 5.83
N GLU A 40 20.43 -2.54 4.77
CA GLU A 40 19.39 -1.53 4.83
C GLU A 40 18.04 -2.12 5.28
N HIS A 41 17.68 -3.30 4.77
CA HIS A 41 16.46 -4.00 5.19
C HIS A 41 16.59 -4.46 6.65
N ARG A 42 17.76 -5.01 7.03
CA ARG A 42 18.04 -5.44 8.42
C ARG A 42 17.85 -4.29 9.41
N ARG A 43 18.42 -3.11 9.10
CA ARG A 43 18.26 -1.90 9.91
C ARG A 43 16.83 -1.36 9.91
N PHE A 44 16.13 -1.46 8.78
CA PHE A 44 14.74 -1.02 8.67
C PHE A 44 13.83 -1.85 9.58
N TYR A 45 13.85 -3.18 9.47
CA TYR A 45 13.03 -4.06 10.29
C TYR A 45 13.31 -3.88 11.79
N ALA A 46 14.57 -3.68 12.18
CA ALA A 46 14.95 -3.45 13.57
C ALA A 46 14.41 -2.14 14.18
N ARG A 47 13.93 -1.19 13.38
CA ARG A 47 13.37 0.08 13.86
C ARG A 47 11.85 0.08 13.93
N LEU A 48 11.20 -0.90 13.33
CA LEU A 48 9.75 -0.92 13.25
C LEU A 48 9.14 -1.21 14.63
N PRO A 49 8.02 -0.57 14.99
CA PRO A 49 7.25 -0.90 16.18
C PRO A 49 6.26 -2.06 15.95
N PHE A 50 6.02 -2.41 14.69
CA PHE A 50 5.21 -3.57 14.30
C PHE A 50 5.64 -4.11 12.94
N VAL A 51 5.28 -5.36 12.65
CA VAL A 51 5.34 -5.95 11.32
C VAL A 51 4.03 -6.65 11.02
N VAL A 52 3.64 -6.69 9.75
CA VAL A 52 2.51 -7.53 9.32
C VAL A 52 3.05 -8.90 8.96
N VAL A 53 2.38 -9.95 9.42
CA VAL A 53 2.74 -11.34 9.13
C VAL A 53 1.55 -12.09 8.52
N ALA A 54 1.84 -12.88 7.50
CA ALA A 54 0.96 -13.82 6.85
C ALA A 54 1.44 -15.23 7.15
N ALA A 55 0.54 -16.10 7.58
CA ALA A 55 0.80 -17.52 7.79
C ALA A 55 -0.48 -18.32 7.55
N ARG A 56 -0.38 -19.65 7.62
CA ARG A 56 -1.55 -20.53 7.63
C ARG A 56 -1.79 -21.05 9.04
N ASP A 57 -3.05 -21.15 9.44
CA ASP A 57 -3.43 -21.84 10.68
C ASP A 57 -3.20 -23.35 10.57
N GLY A 58 -3.48 -24.09 11.66
CA GLY A 58 -3.34 -25.56 11.68
C GLY A 58 -4.22 -26.31 10.68
N SER A 59 -5.23 -25.66 10.11
CA SER A 59 -6.10 -26.22 9.04
C SER A 59 -5.65 -25.81 7.63
N GLY A 60 -4.54 -25.06 7.51
CA GLY A 60 -4.01 -24.58 6.25
C GLY A 60 -4.71 -23.34 5.69
N ARG A 61 -5.60 -22.68 6.46
CA ARG A 61 -6.28 -21.45 6.04
C ARG A 61 -5.33 -20.26 6.23
N PRO A 62 -5.16 -19.40 5.21
CA PRO A 62 -4.31 -18.23 5.33
C PRO A 62 -4.98 -17.14 6.17
N TRP A 63 -4.17 -16.50 7.02
CA TRP A 63 -4.54 -15.37 7.85
C TRP A 63 -3.43 -14.31 7.81
N ALA A 64 -3.80 -13.06 8.08
CA ALA A 64 -2.88 -11.97 8.30
C ALA A 64 -3.04 -11.44 9.74
N THR A 65 -1.94 -11.00 10.35
CA THR A 65 -1.97 -10.28 11.64
C THR A 65 -0.80 -9.30 11.76
N LEU A 66 -0.77 -8.55 12.86
CA LEU A 66 0.32 -7.66 13.25
C LEU A 66 1.05 -8.25 14.46
N LEU A 67 2.38 -8.30 14.37
CA LEU A 67 3.25 -8.52 15.52
C LEU A 67 3.79 -7.18 15.98
N VAL A 68 3.69 -6.91 17.28
CA VAL A 68 4.06 -5.62 17.88
C VAL A 68 5.12 -5.83 18.95
N GLY A 69 6.12 -4.96 18.97
CA GLY A 69 7.16 -4.95 20.00
C GLY A 69 7.85 -3.61 20.08
N GLU A 70 8.77 -3.46 21.03
CA GLU A 70 9.67 -2.30 21.05
C GLU A 70 10.64 -2.36 19.88
N PRO A 71 11.07 -1.23 19.29
CA PRO A 71 12.13 -1.23 18.28
C PRO A 71 13.31 -2.11 18.72
N GLY A 72 13.67 -3.06 17.87
CA GLY A 72 14.61 -4.13 18.17
C GLY A 72 13.96 -5.48 18.49
N PHE A 73 12.63 -5.58 18.52
CA PHE A 73 11.93 -6.88 18.63
C PHE A 73 12.11 -7.75 17.38
N VAL A 74 12.28 -7.13 16.21
CA VAL A 74 12.75 -7.83 15.00
C VAL A 74 14.25 -7.59 14.86
N ARG A 75 15.04 -8.66 14.83
CA ARG A 75 16.48 -8.60 14.62
C ARG A 75 16.90 -9.53 13.50
N SER A 76 18.06 -9.29 12.95
CA SER A 76 18.64 -10.12 11.89
C SER A 76 20.06 -10.50 12.31
N PRO A 77 20.26 -11.65 12.98
CA PRO A 77 21.57 -12.11 13.44
C PRO A 77 22.59 -12.18 12.28
N ASP A 78 22.12 -12.66 11.14
CA ASP A 78 22.86 -12.70 9.88
C ASP A 78 21.96 -12.29 8.70
N ALA A 79 22.51 -12.23 7.49
CA ALA A 79 21.77 -11.81 6.31
C ALA A 79 20.69 -12.81 5.83
N ARG A 80 20.50 -13.97 6.48
CA ARG A 80 19.56 -15.01 6.04
C ARG A 80 18.54 -15.40 7.11
N SER A 81 18.56 -14.72 8.26
CA SER A 81 17.66 -15.00 9.37
C SER A 81 17.04 -13.74 9.94
N LEU A 82 15.83 -13.91 10.48
CA LEU A 82 15.17 -12.97 11.38
C LEU A 82 14.88 -13.65 12.71
N ALA A 83 15.11 -12.94 13.81
CA ALA A 83 14.61 -13.28 15.13
C ALA A 83 13.48 -12.30 15.49
N ILE A 84 12.34 -12.83 15.92
CA ILE A 84 11.13 -12.08 16.26
C ILE A 84 10.80 -12.31 17.73
N ASP A 85 10.95 -11.29 18.56
CA ASP A 85 10.59 -11.30 19.99
C ASP A 85 9.16 -10.78 20.19
N ALA A 86 8.21 -11.38 19.49
CA ALA A 86 6.80 -11.05 19.60
C ALA A 86 5.92 -12.25 19.25
N ARG A 87 4.69 -12.23 19.77
CA ARG A 87 3.61 -13.17 19.46
C ARG A 87 2.36 -12.40 19.04
N PRO A 88 1.44 -13.03 18.29
CA PRO A 88 0.12 -12.47 18.09
C PRO A 88 -0.58 -12.17 19.41
N ALA A 89 -1.57 -11.28 19.38
CA ALA A 89 -2.41 -11.01 20.54
C ALA A 89 -3.17 -12.28 20.96
N ALA A 90 -3.56 -12.36 22.24
CA ALA A 90 -4.42 -13.44 22.71
C ALA A 90 -5.74 -13.46 21.92
N GLY A 91 -6.15 -14.63 21.45
CA GLY A 91 -7.34 -14.82 20.62
C GLY A 91 -7.13 -14.59 19.12
N ASP A 92 -5.91 -14.30 18.69
CA ASP A 92 -5.55 -14.15 17.28
C ASP A 92 -5.65 -15.48 16.52
N ALA A 93 -6.13 -15.42 15.27
CA ALA A 93 -6.24 -16.60 14.42
C ALA A 93 -4.90 -17.32 14.16
N LEU A 94 -3.77 -16.62 14.34
CA LEU A 94 -2.41 -17.15 14.20
C LEU A 94 -1.67 -17.37 15.53
N GLU A 95 -2.35 -17.29 16.69
CA GLU A 95 -1.74 -17.41 18.02
C GLU A 95 -0.79 -18.61 18.13
N ASP A 96 -1.21 -19.78 17.62
CA ASP A 96 -0.46 -21.04 17.67
C ASP A 96 0.19 -21.45 16.32
N ALA A 97 0.19 -20.57 15.32
CA ALA A 97 0.55 -20.96 13.94
C ALA A 97 2.06 -21.10 13.69
N PHE A 98 2.92 -20.52 14.52
CA PHE A 98 4.36 -20.39 14.22
C PHE A 98 5.20 -21.59 14.69
N ALA A 99 4.83 -22.79 14.23
CA ALA A 99 5.63 -23.99 14.40
C ALA A 99 6.78 -24.07 13.38
N ARG A 100 7.80 -24.91 13.65
CA ARG A 100 8.94 -25.12 12.74
C ARG A 100 8.46 -25.57 11.35
N GLY A 101 9.00 -24.94 10.30
CA GLY A 101 8.72 -25.27 8.90
C GLY A 101 7.48 -24.59 8.31
N VAL A 102 6.71 -23.86 9.11
CA VAL A 102 5.58 -23.07 8.63
C VAL A 102 6.07 -21.92 7.75
N ASP A 103 5.46 -21.78 6.57
CA ASP A 103 5.75 -20.67 5.68
C ASP A 103 5.14 -19.37 6.23
N VAL A 104 5.93 -18.30 6.16
CA VAL A 104 5.58 -16.99 6.68
C VAL A 104 5.94 -15.91 5.67
N GLY A 105 5.05 -14.93 5.52
CA GLY A 105 5.27 -13.73 4.73
C GLY A 105 5.23 -12.51 5.63
N PHE A 106 6.28 -11.69 5.60
CA PHE A 106 6.38 -10.45 6.36
C PHE A 106 6.31 -9.24 5.44
N LEU A 107 5.57 -8.25 5.90
CA LEU A 107 5.62 -6.89 5.39
C LEU A 107 6.08 -5.97 6.52
N GLY A 108 7.33 -5.53 6.43
CA GLY A 108 7.81 -4.39 7.19
C GLY A 108 7.31 -3.12 6.52
N ILE A 109 6.56 -2.30 7.25
CA ILE A 109 5.96 -1.06 6.72
C ILE A 109 6.06 0.05 7.77
N GLU A 110 6.59 1.19 7.35
CA GLU A 110 6.64 2.42 8.14
C GLU A 110 5.65 3.42 7.54
N LEU A 111 4.45 3.49 8.13
CA LEU A 111 3.36 4.32 7.61
C LEU A 111 3.73 5.80 7.56
N ALA A 112 4.56 6.29 8.49
CA ALA A 112 4.96 7.69 8.55
C ALA A 112 5.80 8.15 7.34
N THR A 113 6.63 7.27 6.78
CA THR A 113 7.53 7.57 5.66
C THR A 113 7.11 6.87 4.37
N ARG A 114 6.04 6.06 4.42
CA ARG A 114 5.53 5.20 3.35
C ARG A 114 6.57 4.19 2.84
N ARG A 115 7.59 3.90 3.65
CA ARG A 115 8.58 2.89 3.32
C ARG A 115 8.02 1.50 3.60
N ARG A 116 8.21 0.56 2.66
CA ARG A 116 7.88 -0.84 2.90
C ARG A 116 8.86 -1.80 2.22
N ASN A 117 9.10 -2.93 2.88
CA ASN A 117 9.92 -4.03 2.38
C ASN A 117 9.25 -5.36 2.72
N ARG A 118 9.46 -6.38 1.90
CA ARG A 118 8.94 -7.73 2.11
C ARG A 118 10.03 -8.73 2.39
N ILE A 119 9.64 -9.74 3.17
CA ILE A 119 10.44 -10.92 3.47
C ILE A 119 9.52 -12.14 3.45
N ASN A 120 9.89 -13.16 2.70
CA ASN A 120 9.20 -14.44 2.67
C ASN A 120 10.19 -15.49 3.20
N GLY A 121 9.69 -16.47 3.95
CA GLY A 121 10.54 -17.45 4.59
C GLY A 121 9.78 -18.55 5.30
N ARG A 122 10.51 -19.30 6.13
CA ARG A 122 9.97 -20.38 6.97
C ARG A 122 10.42 -20.21 8.41
N VAL A 123 9.55 -20.56 9.35
CA VAL A 123 9.92 -20.61 10.77
C VAL A 123 11.02 -21.65 10.97
N SER A 124 12.22 -21.20 11.35
CA SER A 124 13.38 -22.06 11.58
C SER A 124 13.46 -22.52 13.03
N ALA A 125 12.99 -21.75 14.00
CA ALA A 125 12.97 -22.16 15.40
C ALA A 125 11.81 -21.50 16.17
N PRO A 126 10.82 -22.26 16.66
CA PRO A 126 9.81 -21.72 17.57
C PRO A 126 10.40 -21.52 18.97
N GLY A 127 10.01 -20.46 19.68
CA GLY A 127 10.36 -20.19 21.08
C GLY A 127 9.12 -19.87 21.93
N THR A 128 9.25 -19.58 23.22
CA THR A 128 8.07 -19.23 24.06
C THR A 128 7.64 -17.78 23.83
N GLY A 129 8.58 -16.83 23.86
CA GLY A 129 8.32 -15.40 23.66
C GLY A 129 8.41 -14.89 22.21
N GLY A 130 8.71 -15.78 21.25
CA GLY A 130 9.07 -15.38 19.90
C GLY A 130 9.43 -16.57 19.02
N PHE A 131 10.04 -16.31 17.86
CA PHE A 131 10.48 -17.33 16.92
C PHE A 131 11.52 -16.79 15.94
N GLU A 132 12.28 -17.70 15.32
CA GLU A 132 13.23 -17.41 14.25
C GLU A 132 12.68 -17.82 12.89
N VAL A 133 13.09 -17.08 11.85
CA VAL A 133 12.68 -17.27 10.46
C VAL A 133 13.91 -17.36 9.58
N ALA A 134 14.00 -18.42 8.78
CA ALA A 134 14.93 -18.50 7.67
C ALA A 134 14.34 -17.76 6.45
N VAL A 135 15.11 -16.85 5.86
CA VAL A 135 14.67 -16.00 4.74
C VAL A 135 14.92 -16.68 3.40
N ASP A 136 13.87 -16.78 2.59
CA ASP A 136 13.93 -17.29 1.22
C ASP A 136 14.00 -16.15 0.19
N GLN A 137 13.19 -15.09 0.39
CA GLN A 137 13.14 -13.93 -0.50
C GLN A 137 13.00 -12.63 0.26
N THR A 138 13.60 -11.57 -0.28
CA THR A 138 13.37 -10.19 0.15
C THR A 138 13.47 -9.22 -1.02
N PHE A 139 12.63 -8.20 -0.99
CA PHE A 139 12.59 -7.13 -1.97
C PHE A 139 11.87 -5.91 -1.41
N GLY A 140 12.17 -4.74 -1.97
CA GLY A 140 11.41 -3.51 -1.71
C GLY A 140 10.14 -3.46 -2.55
N ASN A 141 9.13 -2.73 -2.08
CA ASN A 141 7.93 -2.46 -2.88
C ASN A 141 7.65 -0.95 -2.94
N CYS A 142 7.00 -0.53 -4.02
CA CYS A 142 6.59 0.86 -4.28
C CYS A 142 5.76 1.46 -3.12
N PRO A 143 5.92 2.73 -2.72
CA PRO A 143 5.18 3.35 -1.60
C PRO A 143 3.72 3.74 -1.91
N GLN A 144 3.21 3.38 -3.09
CA GLN A 144 1.87 3.76 -3.55
C GLN A 144 0.74 3.33 -2.60
N TYR A 145 -0.24 4.22 -2.49
CA TYR A 145 -1.48 4.08 -1.70
C TYR A 145 -1.30 3.90 -0.19
N ILE A 146 -0.10 4.08 0.35
CA ILE A 146 0.13 4.07 1.80
C ILE A 146 -0.26 5.44 2.36
N HIS A 147 -1.26 5.45 3.23
CA HIS A 147 -1.68 6.66 3.94
C HIS A 147 -0.75 6.97 5.10
N GLU A 148 -0.22 8.18 5.13
CA GLU A 148 0.74 8.59 6.17
C GLU A 148 0.10 8.59 7.55
N ARG A 149 0.76 7.92 8.50
CA ARG A 149 0.34 7.87 9.89
C ARG A 149 1.51 7.97 10.84
N LYS A 150 1.36 8.80 11.87
CA LYS A 150 2.25 8.77 13.04
C LYS A 150 1.64 7.84 14.07
N TRP A 151 2.49 7.15 14.81
CA TRP A 151 2.05 6.22 15.84
C TRP A 151 2.47 6.70 17.23
N ARG A 152 1.69 6.32 18.23
CA ARG A 152 2.02 6.41 19.64
C ARG A 152 1.73 5.06 20.29
N ARG A 153 2.49 4.71 21.34
CA ARG A 153 2.19 3.56 22.17
C ARG A 153 1.29 4.00 23.31
N GLU A 154 0.26 3.20 23.59
CA GLU A 154 -0.59 3.35 24.77
C GLU A 154 -0.42 2.15 25.70
N ALA A 155 -0.55 2.40 27.00
CA ALA A 155 -0.50 1.33 27.99
C ALA A 155 -1.69 0.38 27.80
N THR A 156 -1.43 -0.92 27.70
CA THR A 156 -2.45 -1.96 27.66
C THR A 156 -2.99 -2.21 29.07
N GLY A 157 -4.06 -1.52 29.44
CA GLY A 157 -4.82 -1.81 30.66
C GLY A 157 -6.00 -2.76 30.44
N THR A 158 -6.39 -2.99 29.18
CA THR A 158 -7.57 -3.76 28.80
C THR A 158 -7.14 -5.09 28.18
N THR A 159 -7.78 -6.18 28.61
CA THR A 159 -7.57 -7.51 28.03
C THR A 159 -8.19 -7.60 26.63
N PRO A 160 -7.49 -8.17 25.64
CA PRO A 160 -8.06 -8.41 24.31
C PRO A 160 -9.35 -9.24 24.39
N ALA A 161 -10.37 -8.84 23.63
CA ALA A 161 -11.66 -9.54 23.60
C ALA A 161 -11.92 -10.12 22.20
N ARG A 162 -11.92 -11.44 22.10
CA ARG A 162 -12.13 -12.19 20.85
C ARG A 162 -13.61 -12.42 20.58
N ARG A 163 -14.05 -12.15 19.35
CA ARG A 163 -15.37 -12.56 18.81
C ARG A 163 -15.20 -13.20 17.44
N ALA A 164 -15.90 -14.31 17.21
CA ALA A 164 -15.93 -14.99 15.93
C ALA A 164 -17.23 -14.67 15.19
N HIS A 165 -17.15 -14.52 13.87
CA HIS A 165 -18.27 -14.20 13.01
C HIS A 165 -18.22 -15.05 11.74
N ASP A 166 -19.38 -15.43 11.23
CA ASP A 166 -19.55 -16.15 9.96
C ASP A 166 -20.14 -15.26 8.84
N ARG A 167 -20.52 -14.03 9.17
CA ARG A 167 -21.10 -13.03 8.27
C ARG A 167 -20.75 -11.61 8.71
N PHE A 168 -20.84 -10.66 7.80
CA PHE A 168 -20.61 -9.25 8.07
C PHE A 168 -21.84 -8.64 8.74
N SER A 169 -21.76 -8.39 10.05
CA SER A 169 -22.74 -7.57 10.76
C SER A 169 -22.72 -6.12 10.26
N PRO A 170 -23.75 -5.30 10.56
CA PRO A 170 -23.74 -3.87 10.25
C PRO A 170 -22.51 -3.12 10.80
N GLU A 171 -22.01 -3.53 11.97
CA GLU A 171 -20.82 -2.98 12.61
C GLU A 171 -19.55 -3.31 11.80
N LEU A 172 -19.35 -4.58 11.46
CA LEU A 172 -18.21 -5.02 10.65
C LEU A 172 -18.24 -4.38 9.26
N ARG A 173 -19.42 -4.25 8.66
CA ARG A 173 -19.60 -3.53 7.40
C ARG A 173 -19.13 -2.08 7.49
N ARG A 174 -19.55 -1.35 8.52
CA ARG A 174 -19.10 0.05 8.73
C ARG A 174 -17.59 0.15 8.91
N TRP A 175 -16.98 -0.78 9.63
CA TRP A 175 -15.52 -0.81 9.79
C TRP A 175 -14.82 -1.06 8.46
N ILE A 176 -15.21 -2.12 7.74
CA ILE A 176 -14.60 -2.50 6.45
C ILE A 176 -14.74 -1.38 5.42
N GLU A 177 -15.94 -0.83 5.25
CA GLU A 177 -16.21 0.22 4.27
C GLU A 177 -15.61 1.57 4.69
N GLY A 178 -15.42 1.81 5.98
CA GLY A 178 -14.73 3.01 6.49
C GLY A 178 -13.20 2.92 6.42
N ALA A 179 -12.63 1.73 6.21
CA ALA A 179 -11.20 1.54 6.16
C ALA A 179 -10.59 2.14 4.88
N ASP A 180 -9.44 2.79 5.03
CA ASP A 180 -8.61 3.26 3.91
C ASP A 180 -7.39 2.37 3.64
N THR A 181 -7.21 1.34 4.49
CA THR A 181 -6.07 0.44 4.50
C THR A 181 -6.47 -0.93 5.04
N PHE A 182 -6.00 -2.00 4.40
CA PHE A 182 -5.96 -3.34 4.97
C PHE A 182 -4.71 -4.09 4.50
N PHE A 183 -4.45 -5.24 5.12
CA PHE A 183 -3.38 -6.13 4.69
C PHE A 183 -3.95 -7.49 4.29
N ILE A 184 -3.36 -8.11 3.27
CA ILE A 184 -3.80 -9.39 2.72
C ILE A 184 -2.66 -10.41 2.76
N ALA A 185 -2.98 -11.58 3.27
CA ALA A 185 -2.18 -12.80 3.27
C ALA A 185 -2.60 -13.66 2.08
N THR A 186 -1.65 -13.99 1.23
CA THR A 186 -1.82 -14.96 0.13
C THR A 186 -0.59 -15.84 0.10
N GLY A 187 -0.66 -16.99 -0.55
CA GLY A 187 0.52 -17.82 -0.69
C GLY A 187 0.27 -19.03 -1.54
N HIS A 188 1.32 -19.49 -2.19
CA HIS A 188 1.29 -20.68 -3.02
C HIS A 188 2.41 -21.62 -2.58
N ARG A 189 2.06 -22.91 -2.39
CA ARG A 189 3.01 -23.98 -2.16
C ARG A 189 2.80 -25.05 -3.22
N GLY A 190 3.75 -25.16 -4.14
CA GLY A 190 3.78 -26.20 -5.17
C GLY A 190 4.50 -27.46 -4.68
N GLU A 191 4.82 -28.35 -5.60
CA GLU A 191 5.63 -29.55 -5.33
C GLU A 191 7.12 -29.22 -5.27
N GLY A 192 7.84 -29.83 -4.33
CA GLY A 192 9.27 -29.63 -4.13
C GLY A 192 9.63 -28.37 -3.33
N GLU A 193 10.93 -28.07 -3.28
CA GLU A 193 11.45 -26.86 -2.63
C GLU A 193 11.72 -25.78 -3.68
N SER A 194 11.10 -24.62 -3.50
CA SER A 194 11.38 -23.42 -4.28
C SER A 194 11.37 -22.20 -3.36
N PRO A 195 12.33 -21.26 -3.51
CA PRO A 195 12.30 -19.99 -2.77
C PRO A 195 11.11 -19.11 -3.16
N THR A 196 10.41 -19.42 -4.26
CA THR A 196 9.20 -18.71 -4.70
C THR A 196 7.91 -19.27 -4.11
N PHE A 197 8.00 -20.33 -3.31
CA PHE A 197 6.87 -20.89 -2.56
C PHE A 197 6.79 -20.30 -1.15
N GLY A 198 5.58 -20.26 -0.62
CA GLY A 198 5.31 -19.87 0.76
C GLY A 198 4.18 -18.85 0.88
N MET A 199 4.24 -18.08 1.95
CA MET A 199 3.26 -17.04 2.27
C MET A 199 3.80 -15.65 1.98
N ASP A 200 2.91 -14.72 1.63
CA ASP A 200 3.19 -13.33 1.35
C ASP A 200 2.18 -12.43 2.08
N ALA A 201 2.67 -11.33 2.66
CA ALA A 201 1.86 -10.27 3.22
C ALA A 201 1.94 -9.02 2.33
N SER A 202 0.79 -8.47 2.01
CA SER A 202 0.64 -7.35 1.08
C SER A 202 -0.24 -6.25 1.67
N HIS A 203 0.12 -4.99 1.43
CA HIS A 203 -0.74 -3.85 1.77
C HIS A 203 -1.69 -3.52 0.61
N ARG A 204 -2.92 -3.13 0.95
CA ARG A 204 -3.90 -2.53 0.06
C ARG A 204 -4.44 -1.25 0.69
N GLY A 205 -4.43 -0.17 -0.08
CA GLY A 205 -4.90 1.12 0.38
C GLY A 205 -5.71 1.83 -0.71
N GLY A 206 -6.64 2.67 -0.27
CA GLY A 206 -7.55 3.44 -1.10
C GLY A 206 -8.26 4.48 -0.24
N GLU A 207 -9.19 5.27 -0.80
CA GLU A 207 -10.03 6.11 0.06
C GLU A 207 -11.05 5.24 0.80
N PRO A 208 -11.56 5.65 1.98
CA PRO A 208 -12.72 5.01 2.58
C PRO A 208 -13.82 4.76 1.54
N GLY A 209 -14.38 3.55 1.54
CA GLY A 209 -15.32 3.05 0.54
C GLY A 209 -14.68 2.30 -0.64
N PHE A 210 -13.34 2.24 -0.72
CA PHE A 210 -12.66 1.45 -1.76
C PHE A 210 -12.92 -0.06 -1.61
N VAL A 211 -13.13 -0.52 -0.37
CA VAL A 211 -13.67 -1.86 -0.08
C VAL A 211 -15.16 -1.72 0.14
N ARG A 212 -15.96 -2.56 -0.53
CA ARG A 212 -17.41 -2.64 -0.35
C ARG A 212 -17.80 -4.00 0.15
N VAL A 213 -18.79 -4.05 1.03
CA VAL A 213 -19.41 -5.31 1.45
C VAL A 213 -20.65 -5.56 0.58
N VAL A 214 -20.73 -6.72 -0.05
CA VAL A 214 -21.83 -7.13 -0.92
C VAL A 214 -22.55 -8.32 -0.26
N GLY A 215 -23.85 -8.14 0.03
CA GLY A 215 -24.60 -9.10 0.81
C GLY A 215 -24.06 -9.27 2.23
N GLU A 216 -24.09 -10.51 2.73
CA GLU A 216 -23.70 -10.85 4.11
C GLU A 216 -22.31 -11.46 4.23
N ARG A 217 -21.70 -11.93 3.13
CA ARG A 217 -20.45 -12.71 3.17
C ARG A 217 -19.42 -12.32 2.11
N GLN A 218 -19.71 -11.36 1.24
CA GLN A 218 -18.76 -10.98 0.20
C GLN A 218 -18.23 -9.56 0.46
N LEU A 219 -16.94 -9.35 0.19
CA LEU A 219 -16.38 -8.02 0.01
C LEU A 219 -15.72 -7.90 -1.37
N VAL A 220 -15.70 -6.69 -1.91
CA VAL A 220 -15.14 -6.38 -3.24
C VAL A 220 -14.20 -5.20 -3.09
N PHE A 221 -13.00 -5.30 -3.65
CA PHE A 221 -12.04 -4.20 -3.67
C PHE A 221 -11.26 -4.15 -5.00
N PRO A 222 -10.81 -2.96 -5.42
CA PRO A 222 -9.98 -2.79 -6.60
C PRO A 222 -8.53 -3.22 -6.36
N ASP A 223 -7.91 -3.79 -7.39
CA ASP A 223 -6.45 -3.98 -7.47
C ASP A 223 -5.88 -2.97 -8.47
N TYR A 224 -5.04 -2.07 -7.94
CA TYR A 224 -4.44 -0.96 -8.68
C TYR A 224 -3.11 -1.36 -9.32
N ALA A 225 -2.64 -0.55 -10.26
CA ALA A 225 -1.30 -0.70 -10.82
C ALA A 225 -0.22 -0.65 -9.71
N GLY A 226 0.85 -1.44 -9.89
CA GLY A 226 1.93 -1.57 -8.92
C GLY A 226 3.27 -1.78 -9.61
N ASN A 227 4.14 -2.60 -9.03
CA ASN A 227 5.49 -2.89 -9.53
C ASN A 227 5.55 -4.05 -10.53
N ASP A 228 4.41 -4.49 -11.06
CA ASP A 228 4.29 -5.63 -11.99
C ASP A 228 4.81 -6.99 -11.49
N HIS A 229 5.10 -7.14 -10.19
CA HIS A 229 5.46 -8.45 -9.63
C HIS A 229 4.25 -9.39 -9.55
N TYR A 230 3.06 -8.84 -9.33
CA TYR A 230 1.79 -9.57 -9.17
C TYR A 230 1.79 -10.65 -8.08
N ASN A 231 2.59 -10.53 -7.02
CA ASN A 231 2.68 -11.55 -5.95
C ASN A 231 1.31 -11.99 -5.42
N THR A 232 0.45 -11.04 -5.05
CA THR A 232 -0.89 -11.34 -4.53
C THR A 232 -1.77 -12.05 -5.57
N ILE A 233 -1.84 -11.51 -6.78
CA ILE A 233 -2.74 -12.02 -7.83
C ILE A 233 -2.24 -13.37 -8.37
N GLY A 234 -0.93 -13.52 -8.54
CA GLY A 234 -0.29 -14.77 -8.93
C GLY A 234 -0.51 -15.87 -7.90
N ASN A 235 -0.36 -15.58 -6.60
CA ASN A 235 -0.71 -16.52 -5.54
C ASN A 235 -2.17 -16.95 -5.64
N LEU A 236 -3.09 -16.00 -5.81
CA LEU A 236 -4.53 -16.23 -5.89
C LEU A 236 -4.98 -17.04 -7.11
N LEU A 237 -4.26 -16.96 -8.23
CA LEU A 237 -4.49 -17.83 -9.38
C LEU A 237 -4.17 -19.30 -9.08
N MET A 238 -3.20 -19.55 -8.19
CA MET A 238 -2.76 -20.90 -7.85
C MET A 238 -3.46 -21.47 -6.62
N ASP A 239 -3.81 -20.64 -5.66
CA ASP A 239 -4.59 -20.98 -4.47
C ASP A 239 -5.57 -19.84 -4.18
N PRO A 240 -6.89 -20.05 -4.36
CA PRO A 240 -7.88 -18.98 -4.20
C PRO A 240 -8.07 -18.57 -2.74
N ARG A 241 -7.46 -19.24 -1.76
CA ARG A 241 -7.61 -18.89 -0.34
C ARG A 241 -6.79 -17.64 0.01
N ALA A 242 -7.38 -16.75 0.79
CA ALA A 242 -6.70 -15.56 1.29
C ALA A 242 -7.11 -15.22 2.73
N GLY A 243 -6.21 -14.55 3.44
CA GLY A 243 -6.50 -13.91 4.71
C GLY A 243 -6.47 -12.40 4.55
N ILE A 244 -7.32 -11.66 5.25
CA ILE A 244 -7.31 -10.19 5.28
C ILE A 244 -7.27 -9.74 6.75
N VAL A 245 -6.57 -8.65 7.04
CA VAL A 245 -6.67 -7.99 8.35
C VAL A 245 -6.92 -6.49 8.17
N PHE A 246 -7.99 -6.03 8.81
CA PHE A 246 -8.28 -4.61 9.04
C PHE A 246 -7.77 -4.23 10.42
N VAL A 247 -7.19 -3.04 10.53
CA VAL A 247 -6.67 -2.48 11.78
C VAL A 247 -7.53 -1.30 12.17
N ASP A 248 -8.05 -1.30 13.39
CA ASP A 248 -8.57 -0.10 14.02
C ASP A 248 -7.37 0.69 14.54
N PHE A 249 -6.95 1.67 13.74
CA PHE A 249 -5.83 2.53 14.04
C PHE A 249 -6.05 3.42 15.28
N GLU A 250 -7.30 3.68 15.66
CA GLU A 250 -7.66 4.60 16.75
C GLU A 250 -7.83 3.90 18.09
N HIS A 251 -8.23 2.63 18.10
CA HIS A 251 -8.46 1.86 19.34
C HIS A 251 -7.59 0.59 19.45
N GLY A 252 -6.80 0.27 18.42
CA GLY A 252 -5.90 -0.89 18.39
C GLY A 252 -6.61 -2.23 18.26
N GLY A 253 -7.82 -2.27 17.69
CA GLY A 253 -8.52 -3.50 17.37
C GLY A 253 -8.02 -4.16 16.07
N LEU A 254 -8.23 -5.46 15.94
CA LEU A 254 -7.99 -6.22 14.71
C LEU A 254 -9.28 -6.90 14.26
N LEU A 255 -9.54 -6.87 12.95
CA LEU A 255 -10.53 -7.71 12.29
C LEU A 255 -9.83 -8.57 11.25
N GLN A 256 -9.63 -9.84 11.58
CA GLN A 256 -9.01 -10.85 10.72
C GLN A 256 -10.09 -11.62 9.98
N LEU A 257 -9.91 -11.84 8.68
CA LEU A 257 -10.82 -12.59 7.82
C LEU A 257 -10.03 -13.72 7.16
N THR A 258 -10.65 -14.86 6.95
CA THR A 258 -10.18 -15.90 6.03
C THR A 258 -11.30 -16.30 5.08
N GLY A 259 -10.95 -16.65 3.85
CA GLY A 259 -11.94 -16.92 2.82
C GLY A 259 -11.33 -17.25 1.48
N ARG A 260 -12.15 -17.17 0.43
CA ARG A 260 -11.77 -17.47 -0.95
C ARG A 260 -11.95 -16.26 -1.85
N VAL A 261 -11.13 -16.21 -2.88
CA VAL A 261 -11.04 -15.06 -3.76
C VAL A 261 -11.30 -15.46 -5.21
N ARG A 262 -12.04 -14.61 -5.91
CA ARG A 262 -12.18 -14.61 -7.36
C ARG A 262 -11.67 -13.27 -7.92
N ILE A 263 -10.84 -13.34 -8.96
CA ILE A 263 -10.36 -12.16 -9.68
C ILE A 263 -11.30 -11.91 -10.87
N ASP A 264 -11.77 -10.67 -10.98
CA ASP A 264 -12.61 -10.20 -12.07
C ASP A 264 -11.82 -9.20 -12.92
N TRP A 265 -11.33 -9.68 -14.06
CA TRP A 265 -10.40 -8.96 -14.93
C TRP A 265 -11.07 -7.86 -15.75
N ASP A 266 -12.34 -8.06 -16.10
CA ASP A 266 -13.05 -7.27 -17.12
C ASP A 266 -14.38 -6.74 -16.57
N SER A 267 -14.44 -6.51 -15.25
CA SER A 267 -15.66 -6.12 -14.57
C SER A 267 -16.18 -4.76 -15.09
N PRO A 268 -17.48 -4.65 -15.44
CA PRO A 268 -18.07 -3.35 -15.79
C PRO A 268 -18.08 -2.38 -14.61
N GLU A 269 -17.85 -2.84 -13.37
CA GLU A 269 -17.75 -1.97 -12.20
C GLU A 269 -16.39 -1.27 -12.07
N LEU A 270 -15.40 -1.56 -12.93
CA LEU A 270 -14.08 -0.91 -12.92
C LEU A 270 -14.16 0.61 -13.09
N ASP A 271 -15.17 1.13 -13.81
CA ASP A 271 -15.37 2.56 -14.00
C ASP A 271 -15.57 3.32 -12.68
N ARG A 272 -16.00 2.63 -11.62
CA ARG A 272 -16.13 3.19 -10.26
C ARG A 272 -14.78 3.39 -9.58
N TYR A 273 -13.74 2.70 -10.04
CA TYR A 273 -12.42 2.67 -9.45
C TYR A 273 -11.37 3.11 -10.47
N PRO A 274 -11.25 4.42 -10.76
CA PRO A 274 -10.31 4.87 -11.75
C PRO A 274 -8.88 4.47 -11.34
N GLY A 275 -8.11 3.97 -12.32
CA GLY A 275 -6.79 3.39 -12.13
C GLY A 275 -6.77 1.93 -11.67
N ALA A 276 -7.90 1.34 -11.29
CA ALA A 276 -7.99 -0.09 -11.01
C ALA A 276 -7.84 -0.88 -12.30
N ARG A 277 -7.15 -2.03 -12.22
CA ARG A 277 -6.91 -2.92 -13.35
C ARG A 277 -7.80 -4.15 -13.36
N ARG A 278 -8.39 -4.47 -12.21
CA ARG A 278 -9.26 -5.62 -11.96
C ARG A 278 -9.96 -5.44 -10.61
N LEU A 279 -11.05 -6.16 -10.40
CA LEU A 279 -11.69 -6.27 -9.10
C LEU A 279 -11.38 -7.62 -8.47
N VAL A 280 -11.33 -7.62 -7.14
CA VAL A 280 -11.11 -8.81 -6.33
C VAL A 280 -12.35 -9.01 -5.48
N HIS A 281 -13.01 -10.15 -5.66
CA HIS A 281 -14.14 -10.59 -4.86
C HIS A 281 -13.63 -11.57 -3.82
N PHE A 282 -13.92 -11.32 -2.55
CA PHE A 282 -13.55 -12.17 -1.43
C PHE A 282 -14.84 -12.67 -0.77
N ASP A 283 -15.02 -13.98 -0.75
CA ASP A 283 -16.09 -14.68 -0.05
C ASP A 283 -15.58 -15.16 1.31
N LEU A 284 -16.23 -14.68 2.37
CA LEU A 284 -15.88 -14.95 3.76
C LEU A 284 -16.17 -16.41 4.14
N ASP A 285 -15.18 -17.08 4.73
CA ASP A 285 -15.36 -18.34 5.45
C ASP A 285 -15.55 -18.07 6.95
N GLU A 286 -14.62 -17.31 7.57
CA GLU A 286 -14.64 -16.94 8.99
C GLU A 286 -14.01 -15.56 9.21
N ALA A 287 -14.53 -14.82 10.19
CA ALA A 287 -13.95 -13.58 10.71
C ALA A 287 -13.67 -13.69 12.21
N VAL A 288 -12.53 -13.17 12.63
CA VAL A 288 -12.11 -13.05 14.04
C VAL A 288 -11.87 -11.57 14.33
N GLU A 289 -12.67 -11.03 15.23
CA GLU A 289 -12.54 -9.67 15.75
C GLU A 289 -11.88 -9.72 17.12
N ILE A 290 -10.90 -8.84 17.35
CA ILE A 290 -10.15 -8.74 18.59
C ILE A 290 -10.08 -7.28 18.98
N GLU A 291 -10.88 -6.89 19.98
CA GLU A 291 -10.80 -5.55 20.54
C GLU A 291 -9.51 -5.38 21.34
N HIS A 292 -8.92 -4.18 21.28
CA HIS A 292 -7.72 -3.84 22.04
C HIS A 292 -6.54 -4.81 21.85
N ALA A 293 -6.45 -5.45 20.68
CA ALA A 293 -5.40 -6.38 20.33
C ALA A 293 -3.99 -5.76 20.36
N LEU A 294 -3.89 -4.46 20.02
CA LEU A 294 -2.62 -3.77 19.82
C LEU A 294 -2.40 -2.67 20.86
N PRO A 295 -1.16 -2.50 21.35
CA PRO A 295 -0.75 -1.39 22.22
C PRO A 295 -0.41 -0.11 21.43
N LEU A 296 -0.66 -0.07 20.13
CA LEU A 296 -0.32 1.05 19.25
C LEU A 296 -1.58 1.78 18.80
N ARG A 297 -1.48 3.11 18.69
CA ARG A 297 -2.46 3.99 18.07
C ARG A 297 -1.80 4.77 16.97
N TRP A 298 -2.56 5.09 15.94
CA TRP A 298 -2.10 5.86 14.81
C TRP A 298 -3.02 7.02 14.52
N GLU A 299 -2.41 8.15 14.21
CA GLU A 299 -3.10 9.35 13.77
C GLU A 299 -2.68 9.63 12.33
N LYS A 300 -3.65 10.00 11.48
CA LYS A 300 -3.34 10.49 10.14
C LYS A 300 -2.40 11.69 10.26
N ALA A 301 -1.28 11.67 9.55
CA ALA A 301 -0.40 12.84 9.56
C ALA A 301 -1.15 14.04 8.94
N GLY A 302 -1.33 15.11 9.71
CA GLY A 302 -1.87 16.37 9.20
C GLY A 302 -0.97 16.88 8.06
N GLY A 303 -1.53 16.97 6.85
CA GLY A 303 -0.75 17.09 5.59
C GLY A 303 -0.93 15.90 4.63
N SER A 304 -1.98 15.10 4.83
CA SER A 304 -2.30 13.89 4.07
C SER A 304 -2.18 14.11 2.56
N ILE A 305 -1.49 13.18 1.92
CA ILE A 305 -1.51 13.04 0.46
C ILE A 305 -2.94 12.82 0.02
N ARG A 306 -3.41 13.62 -0.93
CA ARG A 306 -4.71 13.49 -1.57
C ARG A 306 -4.52 12.88 -2.96
N SER A 307 -5.35 11.90 -3.28
CA SER A 307 -5.48 11.40 -4.63
C SER A 307 -6.25 12.43 -5.46
N LEU A 308 -5.64 13.00 -6.48
CA LEU A 308 -6.26 13.98 -7.36
C LEU A 308 -6.59 13.35 -8.71
N ARG A 309 -7.77 13.66 -9.23
CA ARG A 309 -8.20 13.30 -10.59
C ARG A 309 -8.00 14.49 -11.51
N MET A 310 -7.31 14.24 -12.62
CA MET A 310 -7.20 15.20 -13.72
C MET A 310 -8.55 15.32 -14.42
N VAL A 311 -9.16 16.50 -14.40
CA VAL A 311 -10.51 16.74 -14.97
C VAL A 311 -10.48 17.56 -16.24
N GLU A 312 -9.43 18.34 -16.46
CA GLU A 312 -9.37 19.24 -17.62
C GLU A 312 -7.92 19.61 -17.97
N LYS A 313 -7.57 19.53 -19.27
CA LYS A 313 -6.28 19.93 -19.83
C LYS A 313 -6.50 21.14 -20.73
N ILE A 314 -6.01 22.31 -20.31
CA ILE A 314 -6.23 23.59 -20.99
C ILE A 314 -4.94 24.00 -21.70
N ARG A 315 -4.99 24.32 -22.98
CA ARG A 315 -3.81 24.80 -23.72
C ARG A 315 -3.65 26.32 -23.50
N GLU A 316 -2.69 26.74 -22.67
CA GLU A 316 -2.40 28.17 -22.45
C GLU A 316 -1.48 28.73 -23.55
N SER A 317 -0.56 27.90 -24.06
CA SER A 317 0.30 28.19 -25.22
C SER A 317 0.72 26.91 -25.93
N GLU A 318 1.60 26.98 -26.93
CA GLU A 318 2.13 25.78 -27.60
C GLU A 318 2.95 24.87 -26.67
N GLU A 319 3.66 25.45 -25.70
CA GLU A 319 4.59 24.69 -24.83
C GLU A 319 4.07 24.47 -23.40
N ILE A 320 2.96 25.13 -23.03
CA ILE A 320 2.47 25.20 -21.64
C ILE A 320 0.97 24.91 -21.60
N PRO A 321 0.57 23.66 -21.37
CA PRO A 321 -0.78 23.33 -20.92
C PRO A 321 -0.92 23.51 -19.40
N SER A 322 -2.13 23.87 -18.98
CA SER A 322 -2.61 23.78 -17.61
C SER A 322 -3.32 22.45 -17.38
N PHE A 323 -3.13 21.93 -16.17
CA PHE A 323 -3.74 20.70 -15.68
C PHE A 323 -4.63 21.04 -14.49
N VAL A 324 -5.92 20.75 -14.61
CA VAL A 324 -6.92 21.01 -13.56
C VAL A 324 -7.25 19.72 -12.86
N PHE A 325 -7.19 19.77 -11.55
CA PHE A 325 -7.36 18.64 -10.66
C PHE A 325 -8.49 18.89 -9.67
N GLU A 326 -9.28 17.85 -9.46
CA GLU A 326 -10.23 17.74 -8.35
C GLU A 326 -9.79 16.64 -7.39
N SER A 327 -10.32 16.68 -6.17
CA SER A 327 -10.17 15.52 -5.28
C SER A 327 -10.84 14.31 -5.92
N ARG A 328 -10.14 13.18 -6.00
CA ARG A 328 -10.68 11.95 -6.60
C ARG A 328 -11.98 11.49 -5.93
N ASP A 329 -12.07 11.72 -4.61
CA ASP A 329 -13.20 11.37 -3.74
C ASP A 329 -14.34 12.41 -3.72
N GLY A 330 -14.21 13.52 -4.45
CA GLY A 330 -15.16 14.63 -4.39
C GLY A 330 -15.17 15.40 -3.05
N GLY A 331 -14.31 15.02 -2.11
CA GLY A 331 -14.16 15.70 -0.83
C GLY A 331 -13.42 17.04 -0.99
N PRO A 332 -13.47 17.90 0.04
CA PRO A 332 -12.82 19.20 -0.02
C PRO A 332 -11.29 19.03 -0.20
N LEU A 333 -10.72 19.90 -1.03
CA LEU A 333 -9.27 20.10 -1.09
C LEU A 333 -8.86 21.12 -0.03
N ALA A 334 -7.64 20.99 0.50
CA ALA A 334 -7.09 22.00 1.39
C ALA A 334 -7.01 23.34 0.66
N ASP A 335 -7.45 24.41 1.30
CA ASP A 335 -7.32 25.73 0.69
C ASP A 335 -5.84 26.16 0.62
N PHE A 336 -5.56 27.16 -0.20
CA PHE A 336 -4.21 27.69 -0.40
C PHE A 336 -4.21 29.20 -0.47
N ARG A 337 -3.02 29.79 -0.36
CA ARG A 337 -2.82 31.23 -0.57
C ARG A 337 -2.11 31.47 -1.90
N ALA A 338 -2.45 32.57 -2.56
CA ALA A 338 -1.82 32.97 -3.82
C ALA A 338 -0.29 33.07 -3.65
N GLY A 339 0.46 32.35 -4.49
CA GLY A 339 1.91 32.19 -4.41
C GLY A 339 2.40 30.83 -3.91
N GLN A 340 1.53 30.02 -3.31
CA GLN A 340 1.85 28.64 -2.92
C GLN A 340 1.99 27.69 -4.11
N HIS A 341 2.62 26.55 -3.85
CA HIS A 341 2.81 25.47 -4.80
C HIS A 341 2.21 24.16 -4.29
N LEU A 342 1.92 23.27 -5.23
CA LEU A 342 1.41 21.92 -5.01
C LEU A 342 2.54 20.91 -5.20
N PRO A 343 2.94 20.17 -4.16
CA PRO A 343 3.83 19.02 -4.31
C PRO A 343 3.06 17.83 -4.90
N VAL A 344 3.49 17.39 -6.08
CA VAL A 344 2.88 16.31 -6.89
C VAL A 344 3.82 15.11 -6.96
N GLU A 345 3.28 13.92 -6.79
CA GLU A 345 3.95 12.62 -6.95
C GLU A 345 3.43 11.95 -8.23
N LEU A 346 4.34 11.68 -9.18
CA LEU A 346 3.99 11.10 -10.48
C LEU A 346 4.26 9.58 -10.55
N GLU A 347 4.70 8.97 -9.44
CA GLU A 347 5.05 7.55 -9.44
C GLU A 347 3.84 6.68 -9.81
N GLY A 348 4.02 5.88 -10.88
CA GLY A 348 3.02 4.97 -11.44
C GLY A 348 1.93 5.61 -12.31
N THR A 349 2.08 6.87 -12.71
CA THR A 349 1.21 7.48 -13.73
C THR A 349 1.60 7.13 -15.17
N GLY A 350 2.74 6.47 -15.36
CA GLY A 350 3.22 5.99 -16.66
C GLY A 350 4.67 5.49 -16.60
N PRO A 351 5.17 4.85 -17.68
CA PRO A 351 6.54 4.38 -17.76
C PRO A 351 7.55 5.53 -17.57
N GLY A 352 8.51 5.35 -16.65
CA GLY A 352 9.55 6.35 -16.36
C GLY A 352 9.09 7.54 -15.49
N CYS A 353 7.86 7.55 -14.99
CA CYS A 353 7.29 8.62 -14.16
C CYS A 353 7.64 8.56 -12.66
N GLY A 354 8.76 7.96 -12.25
CA GLY A 354 9.09 7.76 -10.82
C GLY A 354 9.62 8.99 -10.06
N VAL A 355 9.02 10.17 -10.21
CA VAL A 355 9.52 11.42 -9.62
C VAL A 355 8.43 12.25 -8.94
N SER A 356 8.82 13.00 -7.89
CA SER A 356 7.98 14.02 -7.26
C SER A 356 8.50 15.42 -7.59
N ARG A 357 7.61 16.38 -7.84
CA ARG A 357 7.95 17.77 -8.14
C ARG A 357 6.90 18.73 -7.59
N THR A 358 7.30 19.98 -7.39
CA THR A 358 6.40 21.06 -6.97
C THR A 358 6.05 21.95 -8.16
N TYR A 359 4.79 22.35 -8.25
CA TYR A 359 4.29 23.27 -9.27
C TYR A 359 3.45 24.36 -8.61
N SER A 360 3.65 25.62 -8.99
CA SER A 360 2.83 26.73 -8.49
C SER A 360 1.36 26.50 -8.81
N LEU A 361 0.49 26.79 -7.84
CA LEU A 361 -0.96 26.79 -8.09
C LEU A 361 -1.30 28.02 -8.92
N SER A 362 -1.84 27.79 -10.12
CA SER A 362 -2.10 28.83 -11.12
C SER A 362 -3.57 29.23 -11.21
N ASN A 363 -4.44 28.76 -10.31
CA ASN A 363 -5.81 29.23 -10.15
C ASN A 363 -6.02 30.03 -8.85
N GLY A 364 -7.20 30.62 -8.70
CA GLY A 364 -7.55 31.37 -7.49
C GLY A 364 -7.82 30.44 -6.28
N PRO A 365 -7.46 30.85 -5.05
CA PRO A 365 -7.88 30.20 -3.81
C PRO A 365 -9.39 29.99 -3.70
N GLY A 366 -9.84 29.03 -2.90
CA GLY A 366 -11.26 28.81 -2.60
C GLY A 366 -12.10 28.24 -3.75
N GLN A 367 -11.50 27.88 -4.88
CA GLN A 367 -12.23 27.34 -6.05
C GLN A 367 -12.55 25.83 -5.96
N GLY A 368 -12.13 25.14 -4.89
CA GLY A 368 -12.35 23.70 -4.72
C GLY A 368 -11.60 22.80 -5.72
N ARG A 369 -10.69 23.38 -6.52
CA ARG A 369 -9.86 22.70 -7.51
C ARG A 369 -8.43 23.23 -7.44
N TYR A 370 -7.48 22.43 -7.91
CA TYR A 370 -6.11 22.87 -8.12
C TYR A 370 -5.80 22.94 -9.61
N ARG A 371 -5.14 24.01 -10.07
CA ARG A 371 -4.60 24.14 -11.41
C ARG A 371 -3.09 24.32 -11.33
N ILE A 372 -2.35 23.61 -12.17
CA ILE A 372 -0.92 23.83 -12.36
C ILE A 372 -0.65 24.04 -13.85
N SER A 373 0.28 24.92 -14.19
CA SER A 373 0.64 25.22 -15.59
C SER A 373 2.08 24.80 -15.82
N VAL A 374 2.31 23.87 -16.75
CA VAL A 374 3.58 23.13 -16.80
C VAL A 374 4.23 23.25 -18.17
N LYS A 375 5.34 23.97 -18.23
CA LYS A 375 6.18 24.03 -19.42
C LYS A 375 6.89 22.69 -19.65
N ARG A 376 6.83 22.16 -20.87
CA ARG A 376 7.61 20.96 -21.24
C ARG A 376 9.10 21.28 -21.23
N HIS A 377 9.89 20.44 -20.59
CA HIS A 377 11.36 20.55 -20.63
C HIS A 377 11.92 19.30 -21.33
N PRO A 378 12.77 19.41 -22.37
CA PRO A 378 13.23 18.25 -23.14
C PRO A 378 13.84 17.14 -22.29
N GLN A 379 14.63 17.52 -21.27
CA GLN A 379 15.26 16.58 -20.34
C GLN A 379 14.47 16.40 -19.03
N GLY A 380 13.35 17.09 -18.84
CA GLY A 380 12.57 17.04 -17.60
C GLY A 380 11.70 15.78 -17.49
N VAL A 381 12.04 14.90 -16.55
CA VAL A 381 11.26 13.66 -16.31
C VAL A 381 9.80 13.96 -15.94
N ALA A 382 9.58 14.85 -14.97
CA ALA A 382 8.23 15.15 -14.48
C ALA A 382 7.36 15.90 -15.50
N SER A 383 7.92 16.91 -16.18
CA SER A 383 7.16 17.68 -17.18
C SER A 383 6.82 16.84 -18.40
N ARG A 384 7.72 15.98 -18.87
CA ARG A 384 7.37 14.99 -19.91
C ARG A 384 6.32 14.00 -19.43
N CYS A 385 6.43 13.50 -18.19
CA CYS A 385 5.42 12.60 -17.64
C CYS A 385 4.01 13.23 -17.66
N LEU A 386 3.88 14.47 -17.18
CA LEU A 386 2.62 15.21 -17.21
C LEU A 386 2.11 15.43 -18.64
N HIS A 387 2.99 15.76 -19.58
CA HIS A 387 2.60 16.01 -20.96
C HIS A 387 2.16 14.75 -21.70
N ASP A 388 2.94 13.67 -21.53
CA ASP A 388 2.88 12.48 -22.37
C ASP A 388 1.97 11.38 -21.78
N ASN A 389 1.71 11.38 -20.45
CA ASN A 389 0.97 10.30 -19.77
C ASN A 389 -0.27 10.77 -19.00
N ILE A 390 -0.39 12.07 -18.68
CA ILE A 390 -1.52 12.59 -17.90
C ILE A 390 -2.58 13.16 -18.83
N GLU A 391 -3.68 12.42 -18.94
CA GLU A 391 -4.88 12.77 -19.66
C GLU A 391 -6.09 12.90 -18.71
N VAL A 392 -7.21 13.42 -19.21
CA VAL A 392 -8.45 13.52 -18.42
C VAL A 392 -8.84 12.15 -17.87
N GLY A 393 -9.13 12.08 -16.57
CA GLY A 393 -9.40 10.85 -15.83
C GLY A 393 -8.18 10.26 -15.11
N ALA A 394 -6.96 10.66 -15.46
CA ALA A 394 -5.75 10.19 -14.79
C ALA A 394 -5.74 10.58 -13.30
N ILE A 395 -5.14 9.74 -12.47
CA ILE A 395 -4.99 9.98 -11.04
C ILE A 395 -3.52 10.16 -10.70
N LEU A 396 -3.23 11.16 -9.88
CA LEU A 396 -1.93 11.34 -9.26
C LEU A 396 -2.10 11.62 -7.77
N SER A 397 -1.00 11.56 -7.03
CA SER A 397 -0.96 11.88 -5.61
C SER A 397 -0.38 13.28 -5.39
N ALA A 398 -0.96 14.08 -4.51
CA ALA A 398 -0.40 15.38 -4.16
C ALA A 398 -0.46 15.62 -2.64
N ARG A 399 0.54 16.31 -2.10
CA ARG A 399 0.47 16.81 -0.71
C ARG A 399 -0.35 18.08 -0.66
N ALA A 400 -0.69 18.51 0.56
CA ALA A 400 -1.30 19.82 0.77
C ALA A 400 -0.43 20.94 0.16
N PRO A 401 -1.06 22.03 -0.33
CA PRO A 401 -0.36 23.22 -0.79
C PRO A 401 0.63 23.75 0.25
N ALA A 402 1.80 24.19 -0.21
CA ALA A 402 2.91 24.63 0.64
C ALA A 402 3.63 25.85 0.05
N GLY A 403 4.50 26.45 0.86
CA GLY A 403 5.36 27.58 0.46
C GLY A 403 5.04 28.87 1.17
N ASP A 404 6.08 29.69 1.30
CA ASP A 404 6.09 30.94 2.09
C ASP A 404 6.16 32.21 1.21
N PHE A 405 6.26 32.05 -0.12
CA PHE A 405 6.13 33.16 -1.07
C PHE A 405 4.65 33.46 -1.30
N LEU A 406 4.15 34.53 -0.68
CA LEU A 406 2.72 34.78 -0.56
C LEU A 406 2.39 36.25 -0.81
N LEU A 407 1.25 36.49 -1.45
CA LEU A 407 0.64 37.82 -1.46
C LEU A 407 -0.08 38.07 -0.13
N ASP A 408 0.24 39.17 0.56
CA ASP A 408 -0.52 39.64 1.72
C ASP A 408 -1.70 40.51 1.26
N PRO A 409 -2.94 40.01 1.31
CA PRO A 409 -4.11 40.76 0.86
C PRO A 409 -4.48 41.92 1.80
N SER A 410 -3.93 41.97 3.01
CA SER A 410 -4.21 43.02 3.99
C SER A 410 -3.33 44.27 3.81
N SER A 411 -2.28 44.16 3.01
CA SER A 411 -1.35 45.26 2.76
C SER A 411 -2.00 46.34 1.88
N PRO A 412 -2.00 47.62 2.30
CA PRO A 412 -2.55 48.72 1.51
C PRO A 412 -1.57 49.20 0.40
N ARG A 413 -0.38 48.59 0.29
CA ARG A 413 0.63 49.01 -0.69
C ARG A 413 0.25 48.54 -2.10
N PRO A 414 0.53 49.33 -3.15
CA PRO A 414 0.38 48.87 -4.53
C PRO A 414 1.19 47.60 -4.79
N VAL A 415 0.62 46.66 -5.54
CA VAL A 415 1.25 45.38 -5.90
C VAL A 415 1.82 45.47 -7.31
N VAL A 416 3.09 45.12 -7.48
CA VAL A 416 3.73 44.96 -8.79
C VAL A 416 4.11 43.50 -8.95
N LEU A 417 3.51 42.81 -9.93
CA LEU A 417 3.80 41.42 -10.27
C LEU A 417 4.72 41.40 -11.50
N VAL A 418 5.90 40.78 -11.36
CA VAL A 418 6.88 40.65 -12.45
C VAL A 418 7.17 39.18 -12.65
N SER A 419 6.92 38.68 -13.87
CA SER A 419 7.18 37.29 -14.26
C SER A 419 7.80 37.21 -15.65
N ALA A 420 8.47 36.10 -15.93
CA ALA A 420 9.00 35.78 -17.26
C ALA A 420 8.78 34.30 -17.57
N GLY A 421 8.21 34.00 -18.74
CA GLY A 421 7.92 32.63 -19.17
C GLY A 421 6.90 31.92 -18.25
N VAL A 422 7.21 30.69 -17.83
CA VAL A 422 6.33 29.86 -16.98
C VAL A 422 6.21 30.36 -15.53
N GLY A 423 6.91 31.43 -15.16
CA GLY A 423 6.74 32.05 -13.85
C GLY A 423 5.45 32.88 -13.70
N LEU A 424 4.62 32.96 -14.74
CA LEU A 424 3.31 33.63 -14.75
C LEU A 424 2.20 32.76 -14.14
#